data_AF-A0A2P5WUN0-F1
#
_entry.id   AF-A0A2P5WUN0-F1
#
_cell.length_a   1.000
_cell.length_b   1.000
_cell.length_c   1.000
_cell.angle_alpha   90.00
_cell.angle_beta   90.00
_cell.angle_gamma   90.00
#
_symmetry.space_group_name_H-M   'P 1'
#
loop_
_entity.id
_entity.type
_entity.pdbx_description
1 polymer ?
#
loop_
_entity_poly.entity_id
_entity_poly.type
_entity_poly.pdbx_seq_one_letter_code
_entity_poly.pdbx_strand_id
1 'polypeptide(L)'
;MGGIDHPIHLHGYNFYIVGFGLGNFDIYKDPVKYNLKDPPLRNTVSVPINGWVTVRFKADNPGVWLLHCHIDRHMTWGMKTVFIVKDGDQPEERLLPPPPDMPRC
;
A
#
# COMPACT_ATOMS: atom_id res chain seq x y z
N MET A 1 19.09 3.60 18.69
CA MET A 1 18.60 4.36 17.52
C MET A 1 17.09 4.40 17.62
N GLY A 2 16.49 5.57 17.84
CA GLY A 2 15.03 5.70 17.91
C GLY A 2 14.45 5.55 16.51
N GLY A 3 13.59 4.55 16.31
CA GLY A 3 12.81 4.47 15.08
C GLY A 3 11.78 5.59 15.03
N ILE A 4 11.30 5.89 13.83
CA ILE A 4 10.21 6.82 13.57
C ILE A 4 9.06 6.02 12.95
N ASP A 5 7.81 6.42 13.23
CA ASP A 5 6.66 5.84 12.54
C ASP A 5 6.74 6.19 11.05
N HIS A 6 6.39 5.22 10.19
CA HIS A 6 6.37 5.42 8.74
C HIS A 6 4.93 5.39 8.23
N PRO A 7 4.35 6.53 7.82
CA PRO A 7 3.05 6.54 7.15
C PRO A 7 3.23 6.00 5.74
N ILE A 8 2.73 4.80 5.47
CA ILE A 8 2.79 4.15 4.16
C ILE A 8 1.49 4.42 3.41
N HIS A 9 1.60 4.99 2.21
CA HIS A 9 0.48 5.34 1.33
C HIS A 9 0.54 4.54 0.03
N LEU A 10 -0.61 4.04 -0.43
CA LEU A 10 -0.78 3.36 -1.71
C LEU A 10 -1.71 4.17 -2.62
N HIS A 11 -1.20 4.54 -3.80
CA HIS A 11 -2.01 5.17 -4.84
C HIS A 11 -2.96 4.17 -5.47
N GLY A 12 -4.09 4.63 -6.01
CA GLY A 12 -5.04 3.81 -6.76
C GLY A 12 -5.91 2.85 -5.93
N TYR A 13 -5.66 2.73 -4.62
CA TYR A 13 -6.36 1.79 -3.74
C TYR A 13 -6.66 2.39 -2.36
N ASN A 14 -7.76 1.93 -1.78
CA ASN A 14 -7.86 1.78 -0.33
C ASN A 14 -7.56 0.32 0.03
N PHE A 15 -7.07 0.10 1.24
CA PHE A 15 -6.75 -1.21 1.80
C PHE A 15 -7.35 -1.37 3.20
N TYR A 16 -7.65 -2.61 3.55
CA TYR A 16 -8.09 -2.99 4.89
C TYR A 16 -6.87 -3.19 5.78
N ILE A 17 -6.82 -2.52 6.92
CA ILE A 17 -5.80 -2.73 7.95
C ILE A 17 -6.28 -3.87 8.84
N VAL A 18 -5.73 -5.07 8.64
CA VAL A 18 -6.23 -6.29 9.30
C VAL A 18 -5.47 -6.63 10.57
N GLY A 19 -4.29 -6.06 10.79
CA GLY A 19 -3.52 -6.28 12.02
C GLY A 19 -2.35 -5.34 12.13
N PHE A 20 -1.85 -5.18 13.35
CA PHE A 20 -0.63 -4.44 13.66
C PHE A 20 -0.03 -4.98 14.97
N GLY A 21 1.24 -4.70 15.20
CA GLY A 21 1.93 -5.12 16.42
C GLY A 21 3.27 -4.45 16.59
N LEU A 22 3.87 -4.67 17.75
CA LEU A 22 5.25 -4.28 18.07
C LEU A 22 6.17 -5.49 17.92
N GLY A 23 7.46 -5.22 17.73
CA GLY A 23 8.48 -6.23 17.45
C GLY A 23 8.40 -6.76 16.02
N ASN A 24 9.03 -7.91 15.81
CA ASN A 24 9.06 -8.57 14.51
C ASN A 24 7.75 -9.35 14.30
N PHE A 25 7.19 -9.23 13.09
CA PHE A 25 6.03 -10.01 12.68
C PHE A 25 6.31 -11.51 12.71
N ASP A 26 5.45 -12.28 13.36
CA ASP A 26 5.48 -13.75 13.40
C ASP A 26 4.41 -14.32 12.46
N ILE A 27 4.87 -14.91 11.35
CA ILE A 27 4.00 -15.44 10.28
C ILE A 27 3.04 -16.53 10.75
N TYR A 28 3.32 -17.21 11.87
CA TYR A 28 2.48 -18.29 12.40
C TYR A 28 1.53 -17.82 13.49
N LYS A 29 1.87 -16.74 14.23
CA LYS A 29 1.08 -16.28 15.38
C LYS A 29 0.22 -15.05 15.09
N ASP A 30 0.76 -14.08 14.35
CA ASP A 30 0.10 -12.80 14.18
C ASP A 30 -1.10 -12.84 13.23
N PRO A 31 -1.10 -13.62 12.13
CA PRO A 31 -2.28 -13.76 11.27
C PRO A 31 -3.52 -14.29 11.95
N VAL A 32 -3.36 -15.07 13.02
CA VAL A 32 -4.49 -15.63 13.79
C VAL A 32 -5.29 -14.53 14.51
N LYS A 33 -4.67 -13.37 14.76
CA LYS A 33 -5.27 -12.23 15.44
C LYS A 33 -5.87 -11.18 14.50
N TYR A 34 -5.88 -11.44 13.20
CA TYR A 34 -6.37 -10.45 12.23
C TYR A 34 -7.85 -10.12 12.44
N ASN A 35 -8.17 -8.83 12.38
CA ASN A 35 -9.55 -8.38 12.23
C ASN A 35 -9.98 -8.64 10.77
N LEU A 36 -10.76 -9.70 10.57
CA LEU A 36 -11.34 -10.07 9.28
C LEU A 36 -12.86 -9.79 9.21
N LYS A 37 -13.41 -9.12 10.22
CA LYS A 37 -14.85 -8.83 10.31
C LYS A 37 -15.17 -7.41 9.89
N ASP A 38 -14.47 -6.44 10.46
CA ASP A 38 -14.69 -5.00 10.24
C ASP A 38 -13.39 -4.18 10.29
N PRO A 39 -12.34 -4.57 9.55
CA PRO A 39 -11.08 -3.82 9.53
C PRO A 39 -11.27 -2.42 8.95
N PRO A 40 -10.55 -1.40 9.46
CA PRO A 40 -10.56 -0.06 8.87
C PRO A 40 -10.11 -0.07 7.42
N LEU A 41 -10.86 0.62 6.54
CA LEU A 41 -10.52 0.85 5.14
C LEU A 41 -9.87 2.23 4.98
N ARG A 42 -8.59 2.27 4.58
CA ARG A 42 -7.78 3.50 4.47
C ARG A 42 -6.86 3.43 3.24
N ASN A 43 -6.29 4.56 2.82
CA ASN A 43 -5.25 4.61 1.78
C ASN A 43 -3.84 4.85 2.35
N THR A 44 -3.73 5.19 3.63
CA THR A 44 -2.49 5.45 4.34
C THR A 44 -2.54 4.83 5.73
N VAL A 45 -1.45 4.21 6.18
CA VAL A 45 -1.33 3.65 7.53
C VAL A 45 0.04 3.91 8.12
N SER A 46 0.08 4.31 9.39
CA SER A 46 1.32 4.48 10.15
C SER A 46 1.83 3.13 10.63
N VAL A 47 3.02 2.73 10.18
CA VAL A 47 3.72 1.56 10.71
C VAL A 47 4.37 1.96 12.04
N PRO A 48 4.05 1.28 13.17
CA PRO A 48 4.61 1.60 14.47
C PRO A 48 6.14 1.51 14.50
N ILE A 49 6.78 2.34 15.31
CA ILE A 49 8.20 2.23 15.64
C ILE A 49 8.52 0.81 16.11
N ASN A 50 9.49 0.17 15.45
CA ASN A 50 9.90 -1.21 15.71
C ASN A 50 8.71 -2.19 15.69
N GLY A 51 7.74 -1.97 14.82
CA GLY A 51 6.54 -2.79 14.71
C GLY A 51 6.20 -3.15 13.27
N TRP A 52 4.98 -3.65 13.09
CA TRP A 52 4.47 -4.10 11.81
C TRP A 52 2.99 -3.74 11.66
N VAL A 53 2.55 -3.68 10.41
CA VAL A 53 1.16 -3.55 10.01
C VAL A 53 0.91 -4.51 8.86
N THR A 54 -0.22 -5.22 8.90
CA THR A 54 -0.70 -6.02 7.77
C THR A 54 -1.88 -5.32 7.12
N VAL A 55 -1.77 -5.10 5.81
CA VAL A 55 -2.86 -4.59 4.98
C VAL A 55 -3.30 -5.64 3.95
N ARG A 56 -4.57 -5.59 3.54
CA ARG A 56 -5.10 -6.39 2.42
C ARG A 56 -5.86 -5.48 1.47
N PHE A 57 -5.62 -5.64 0.18
CA PHE A 57 -6.38 -5.01 -0.89
C PHE A 57 -6.51 -6.00 -2.04
N LYS A 58 -7.52 -5.80 -2.88
CA LYS A 58 -7.67 -6.52 -4.14
C LYS A 58 -7.02 -5.66 -5.22
N ALA A 59 -6.12 -6.24 -6.00
CA ALA A 59 -5.44 -5.54 -7.09
C ALA A 59 -6.32 -5.61 -8.36
N ASP A 60 -7.41 -4.86 -8.38
CA ASP A 60 -8.43 -4.84 -9.44
C ASP A 60 -8.55 -3.49 -10.17
N ASN A 61 -7.55 -2.62 -10.02
CA ASN A 61 -7.43 -1.36 -10.73
C ASN A 61 -6.15 -1.40 -11.61
N PRO A 62 -6.26 -1.74 -12.91
CA PRO A 62 -5.13 -1.77 -13.84
C PRO A 62 -4.42 -0.42 -13.91
N GLY A 63 -3.09 -0.43 -13.92
CA GLY A 63 -2.30 0.79 -13.91
C GLY A 63 -0.97 0.65 -13.20
N VAL A 64 -0.36 1.81 -12.94
CA VAL A 64 0.97 1.93 -12.33
C VAL A 64 0.84 2.76 -11.06
N TRP A 65 0.91 2.09 -9.90
CA TRP A 65 0.52 2.66 -8.61
C TRP A 65 1.69 2.75 -7.64
N LEU A 66 2.00 3.97 -7.20
CA LEU A 66 3.08 4.23 -6.25
C LEU A 66 2.69 3.81 -4.84
N LEU A 67 3.55 3.02 -4.18
CA LEU A 67 3.52 2.77 -2.74
C LEU A 67 4.72 3.49 -2.13
N HIS A 68 4.51 4.37 -1.15
CA HIS A 68 5.61 5.11 -0.55
C HIS A 68 5.37 5.53 0.89
N CYS A 69 6.46 5.85 1.59
CA CYS A 69 6.36 6.61 2.82
C CYS A 69 5.89 8.05 2.49
N HIS A 70 4.88 8.53 3.20
CA HIS A 70 4.29 9.86 3.01
C HIS A 70 5.07 10.99 3.71
N ILE A 71 6.28 10.69 4.19
CA ILE A 71 7.27 11.69 4.60
C ILE A 71 8.13 11.98 3.37
N ASP A 72 8.01 13.19 2.80
CA ASP A 72 8.67 13.58 1.54
C ASP A 72 10.17 13.27 1.51
N ARG A 73 10.85 13.48 2.64
CA ARG A 73 12.26 13.14 2.79
C ARG A 73 12.53 11.64 2.62
N HIS A 74 11.71 10.76 3.20
CA HIS A 74 11.89 9.32 3.03
C HIS A 74 11.48 8.85 1.64
N MET A 75 10.45 9.45 1.04
CA MET A 75 10.05 9.18 -0.35
C MET A 75 11.19 9.52 -1.32
N THR A 76 11.81 10.69 -1.16
CA THR A 76 12.92 11.15 -2.02
C THR A 76 14.20 10.35 -1.77
N TRP A 77 14.45 9.89 -0.55
CA TRP A 77 15.54 8.96 -0.23
C TRP A 77 15.31 7.53 -0.72
N GLY A 78 14.14 7.22 -1.29
CA GLY A 78 13.89 5.94 -1.96
C GLY A 78 13.02 4.95 -1.19
N MET A 79 12.36 5.35 -0.10
CA MET A 79 11.37 4.51 0.59
C MET A 79 10.05 4.48 -0.20
N LYS A 80 10.10 3.88 -1.38
CA LYS A 80 9.00 3.76 -2.33
C LYS A 80 9.19 2.54 -3.24
N THR A 81 8.09 2.04 -3.76
CA THR A 81 8.04 1.04 -4.81
C THR A 81 6.78 1.25 -5.65
N VAL A 82 6.62 0.48 -6.72
CA VAL A 82 5.50 0.62 -7.65
C VAL A 82 4.85 -0.73 -7.88
N PHE A 83 3.52 -0.78 -7.81
CA PHE A 83 2.73 -1.89 -8.31
C PHE A 83 2.34 -1.64 -9.75
N ILE A 84 2.63 -2.61 -10.62
CA ILE A 84 2.09 -2.65 -11.99
C ILE A 84 0.98 -3.69 -11.98
N VAL A 85 -0.26 -3.21 -12.08
CA VAL A 85 -1.45 -4.07 -12.16
C VAL A 85 -1.81 -4.18 -13.62
N LYS A 86 -1.73 -5.41 -14.14
CA LYS A 86 -2.00 -5.71 -15.55
C LYS A 86 -3.48 -5.63 -15.85
N ASP A 87 -3.79 -5.47 -17.13
CA ASP A 87 -5.15 -5.60 -17.63
C ASP A 87 -5.73 -6.99 -17.33
N GLY A 88 -7.02 -7.01 -17.01
CA GLY A 88 -7.84 -8.19 -16.91
C GLY A 88 -8.49 -8.56 -18.25
N ASP A 89 -9.45 -9.48 -18.18
CA ASP A 89 -10.12 -10.01 -19.37
C ASP A 89 -11.22 -9.08 -19.86
N GLN A 90 -11.93 -8.42 -18.93
CA GLN A 90 -13.06 -7.57 -19.25
C GLN A 90 -12.64 -6.18 -19.74
N PRO A 91 -13.41 -5.50 -20.60
CA PRO A 91 -13.11 -4.15 -21.07
C PRO A 91 -12.92 -3.13 -19.94
N GLU A 92 -13.69 -3.24 -18.85
CA GLU A 92 -13.58 -2.39 -17.66
C GLU A 92 -12.33 -2.66 -16.81
N GLU A 93 -11.69 -3.82 -17.01
CA GLU A 93 -10.44 -4.20 -16.36
C GLU A 93 -9.23 -3.85 -17.23
N ARG A 94 -9.34 -2.86 -18.12
CA ARG A 94 -8.24 -2.40 -18.96
C ARG A 94 -7.84 -0.97 -18.65
N LEU A 95 -6.54 -0.72 -18.64
CA LEU A 95 -6.01 0.63 -18.52
C LEU A 95 -6.43 1.48 -19.73
N LEU A 96 -6.86 2.71 -19.46
CA LEU A 96 -7.18 3.67 -20.51
C LEU A 96 -5.94 4.06 -21.31
N PRO A 97 -6.08 4.39 -22.61
CA PRO A 97 -4.96 4.89 -23.38
C PRO A 97 -4.46 6.23 -22.81
N PRO A 98 -3.16 6.55 -22.94
CA PRO A 98 -2.60 7.83 -22.49
C PRO A 98 -3.31 9.03 -23.15
N PRO A 99 -3.62 10.10 -22.40
CA PRO A 99 -4.13 11.34 -22.97
C PRO A 99 -3.17 11.97 -24.00
N PRO A 100 -3.67 12.59 -25.09
CA PRO A 100 -2.82 13.20 -26.13
C PRO A 100 -1.93 14.36 -25.64
N ASP A 101 -2.28 14.98 -24.52
CA ASP A 101 -1.64 16.16 -23.93
C ASP A 101 -0.70 15.82 -22.76
N MET A 102 -0.32 14.54 -22.60
CA MET A 102 0.65 14.15 -21.59
C MET A 102 1.99 14.91 -21.73
N PRO A 103 2.57 15.42 -20.63
CA PRO A 103 3.87 16.08 -20.65
C PRO A 103 4.96 15.19 -21.24
N ARG A 104 5.93 15.79 -21.94
CA ARG A 104 7.11 15.07 -22.43
C ARG A 104 8.01 14.68 -21.26
N CYS A 105 8.68 13.53 -21.41
CA CYS A 105 9.71 13.07 -20.49
C CYS A 105 10.92 14.00 -20.43
#